data_AF-A0A4Q3KIC1-F1
#
_entry.id   AF-A0A4Q3KIC1-F1
#
_cell.length_a   1.000
_cell.length_b   1.000
_cell.length_c   1.000
_cell.angle_alpha   90.00
_cell.angle_beta   90.00
_cell.angle_gamma   90.00
#
_symmetry.space_group_name_H-M   'P 1'
#
loop_
_entity.id
_entity.type
_entity.pdbx_description
1 polymer ?
#
loop_
_entity_poly.entity_id
_entity_poly.type
_entity_poly.pdbx_seq_one_letter_code
_entity_poly.pdbx_strand_id
1 'polypeptide(L)' 'MAEHQLKGRVRVTRSGCLDFCAKGCALAIFSARVPQPETWYTHLGPTDADALFDSHIVRGELFVAKVHPRPNKPGDQDG' A
#
# COMPACT_ATOMS: atom_id res chain seq x y z
N MET A 1 -7.04 -2.17 17.00
CA MET A 1 -8.28 -1.85 16.24
C MET A 1 -9.26 -0.95 17.00
N ALA A 2 -9.43 -1.10 18.32
CA ALA A 2 -10.32 -0.25 19.12
C ALA A 2 -9.80 1.19 19.27
N GLU A 3 -8.48 1.37 19.39
CA GLU A 3 -7.85 2.65 19.73
C GLU A 3 -7.97 3.73 18.63
N HIS A 4 -8.08 3.33 17.37
CA HIS A 4 -8.20 4.26 16.23
C HIS A 4 -9.55 4.20 15.52
N GLN A 5 -10.55 3.51 16.08
CA GLN A 5 -11.90 3.36 15.50
C GLN A 5 -11.90 2.90 14.02
N LEU A 6 -10.96 2.03 13.64
CA LEU A 6 -10.78 1.59 12.24
C LEU A 6 -11.75 0.50 11.79
N LYS A 7 -12.58 -0.01 12.71
CA LYS A 7 -13.57 -1.06 12.42
C LYS A 7 -14.55 -0.57 11.35
N GLY A 8 -14.64 -1.32 10.24
CA GLY A 8 -15.47 -0.95 9.08
C GLY A 8 -14.87 0.12 8.16
N ARG A 9 -13.71 0.71 8.51
CA ARG A 9 -13.00 1.69 7.68
C ARG A 9 -11.79 1.10 6.97
N VAL A 10 -11.15 0.10 7.58
CA VAL A 10 -9.96 -0.57 7.04
C VAL A 10 -10.22 -2.06 6.93
N ARG A 11 -9.87 -2.63 5.77
CA ARG A 11 -9.88 -4.06 5.50
C ARG A 11 -8.50 -4.47 5.04
N VAL A 12 -7.94 -5.50 5.67
CA VAL A 12 -6.70 -6.13 5.25
C VAL A 12 -7.03 -7.47 4.62
N THR A 13 -6.50 -7.71 3.42
CA THR A 13 -6.65 -8.97 2.70
C THR A 13 -5.28 -9.53 2.37
N ARG A 14 -5.14 -10.85 2.49
CA ARG A 14 -3.98 -11.54 1.91
C ARG A 14 -4.25 -11.79 0.44
N SER A 15 -3.33 -11.36 -0.40
CA SER A 15 -3.37 -11.56 -1.85
C SER A 15 -2.31 -12.58 -2.28
N GLY A 16 -2.49 -13.14 -3.48
CA GLY A 16 -1.46 -13.92 -4.16
C GLY A 16 -0.41 -13.03 -4.83
N CYS A 17 0.18 -13.51 -5.92
CA CYS A 17 1.14 -12.74 -6.71
C CYS A 17 0.51 -11.42 -7.22
N LEU A 18 1.25 -10.32 -7.09
CA LEU A 18 0.90 -9.00 -7.63
C LEU A 18 1.86 -8.59 -8.76
N ASP A 19 2.55 -9.55 -9.39
CA ASP A 19 3.59 -9.32 -10.41
C ASP A 19 4.81 -8.51 -9.93
N PHE A 20 5.04 -8.48 -8.61
CA PHE A 20 6.14 -7.77 -7.96
C PHE A 20 7.21 -8.69 -7.35
N CYS A 21 7.27 -9.96 -7.76
CA CYS A 21 8.18 -10.94 -7.16
C CYS A 21 9.64 -10.44 -7.07
N ALA A 22 10.13 -9.77 -8.11
CA ALA A 22 11.49 -9.22 -8.16
C ALA A 22 11.75 -8.07 -7.16
N LYS A 23 10.69 -7.44 -6.62
CA LYS A 23 10.76 -6.30 -5.68
C LYS A 23 10.37 -6.69 -4.25
N GLY A 24 10.24 -8.00 -3.99
CA GLY A 24 9.94 -8.55 -2.68
C GLY A 24 8.46 -8.40 -2.29
N CYS A 25 8.20 -8.30 -0.98
CA CYS A 25 6.85 -8.15 -0.45
C CYS A 25 6.22 -6.86 -0.97
N ALA A 26 5.06 -7.00 -1.64
CA ALA A 26 4.29 -5.91 -2.19
C ALA A 26 2.99 -5.70 -1.42
N LEU A 27 2.66 -4.44 -1.16
CA LEU A 27 1.40 -4.03 -0.54
C LEU A 27 0.74 -2.94 -1.39
N ALA A 28 -0.52 -3.16 -1.74
CA ALA A 28 -1.36 -2.15 -2.39
C ALA A 28 -2.37 -1.61 -1.38
N ILE A 29 -2.42 -0.29 -1.21
CA ILE A 29 -3.38 0.40 -0.36
C ILE A 29 -4.27 1.27 -1.24
N PHE A 30 -5.57 1.06 -1.12
CA PHE A 30 -6.59 1.86 -1.78
C PHE A 30 -7.25 2.76 -0.75
N SER A 31 -7.11 4.07 -0.92
CA SER A 31 -7.54 5.05 0.07
C SER A 31 -7.93 6.35 -0.60
N ALA A 32 -9.07 6.91 -0.20
CA ALA A 32 -9.51 8.24 -0.63
C ALA A 32 -8.83 9.38 0.14
N ARG A 33 -7.98 9.06 1.14
CA ARG A 33 -7.33 10.06 2.01
C ARG A 33 -5.98 10.56 1.48
N VAL A 34 -5.40 9.86 0.52
CA VAL A 34 -4.15 10.25 -0.15
C VAL A 34 -4.46 10.73 -1.58
N PRO A 35 -3.59 11.54 -2.21
CA PRO A 35 -3.87 12.10 -3.53
C PRO A 35 -3.97 11.04 -4.63
N GLN A 36 -3.31 9.88 -4.47
CA GLN A 36 -3.45 8.74 -5.38
C GLN A 36 -4.50 7.74 -4.85
N PRO A 37 -5.46 7.29 -5.67
CA PRO A 37 -6.49 6.35 -5.24
C PRO A 37 -5.91 4.97 -4.88
N GLU A 38 -4.74 4.63 -5.44
CA GLU A 38 -3.96 3.44 -5.13
C GLU A 38 -2.51 3.83 -4.87
N THR A 39 -1.92 3.25 -3.83
CA THR A 39 -0.51 3.41 -3.50
C THR A 39 0.13 2.03 -3.38
N TRP A 40 1.31 1.89 -3.99
CA TRP A 40 2.07 0.65 -3.99
C TRP A 40 3.31 0.80 -3.12
N TYR A 41 3.59 -0.23 -2.32
CA TYR A 41 4.79 -0.34 -1.50
C TYR A 41 5.52 -1.64 -1.84
N THR A 42 6.84 -1.59 -1.96
CA THR A 42 7.69 -2.76 -2.19
C THR A 42 8.83 -2.81 -1.18
N HIS A 43 9.58 -3.92 -1.14
CA HIS A 43 10.66 -4.13 -0.17
C HIS A 43 10.23 -3.94 1.30
N LEU A 44 8.99 -4.31 1.62
CA LEU A 44 8.46 -4.23 2.98
C LEU A 44 8.98 -5.36 3.85
N GLY A 45 9.41 -5.02 5.07
CA GLY A 45 9.69 -5.95 6.15
C GLY A 45 8.71 -5.83 7.32
N PRO A 46 8.72 -6.77 8.28
CA PRO A 46 7.86 -6.70 9.47
C PRO A 46 8.05 -5.43 10.30
N THR A 47 9.27 -4.87 10.32
CA THR A 47 9.60 -3.64 11.04
C THR A 47 8.99 -2.39 10.42
N ASP A 48 8.58 -2.45 9.15
CA ASP A 48 7.95 -1.31 8.46
C ASP A 48 6.45 -1.20 8.76
N ALA A 49 5.85 -2.25 9.35
CA ALA A 49 4.39 -2.35 9.52
C ALA A 49 3.81 -1.22 10.39
N ASP A 50 4.43 -0.95 11.55
CA ASP A 50 3.95 0.08 12.48
C ASP A 50 4.09 1.49 11.88
N ALA A 51 5.22 1.78 11.23
CA ALA A 51 5.47 3.07 10.59
C ALA A 51 4.50 3.33 9.42
N LEU A 52 4.27 2.32 8.57
CA LEU A 52 3.33 2.41 7.46
C LEU A 52 1.89 2.58 7.96
N PHE A 53 1.52 1.88 9.04
CA PHE A 53 0.20 2.01 9.64
C PHE A 53 -0.03 3.42 10.20
N ASP A 54 0.93 3.98 10.95
CA ASP A 54 0.82 5.34 11.50
C ASP A 54 0.74 6.39 10.39
N SER A 55 1.67 6.36 9.42
CA SER A 55 1.68 7.35 8.33
C SER A 55 0.46 7.21 7.42
N HIS A 56 0.27 6.05 6.78
CA HIS A 56 -0.73 5.93 5.72
C HIS A 56 -2.15 5.77 6.27
N ILE A 57 -2.34 4.91 7.28
CA ILE A 57 -3.68 4.52 7.73
C ILE A 57 -4.23 5.51 8.78
N VAL A 58 -3.39 5.96 9.71
CA VAL A 58 -3.80 6.89 10.77
C VAL A 58 -3.76 8.34 10.28
N ARG A 59 -2.61 8.82 9.76
CA ARG A 59 -2.44 10.22 9.34
C ARG A 59 -2.96 10.52 7.92
N GLY A 60 -3.01 9.52 7.04
CA GLY A 60 -3.36 9.74 5.63
C GLY A 60 -2.21 10.29 4.81
N GLU A 61 -0.96 10.02 5.23
CA GLU A 61 0.26 10.49 4.59
C GLU A 61 1.02 9.32 3.95
N LEU A 62 1.66 9.57 2.80
CA LEU A 62 2.43 8.52 2.13
C LEU A 62 3.68 8.17 2.93
N PHE A 63 3.92 6.88 3.12
CA PHE A 63 5.20 6.38 3.62
C PHE A 63 6.29 6.45 2.54
N VAL A 64 6.77 7.67 2.27
CA VAL A 64 7.63 8.03 1.11
C VAL A 64 8.88 7.16 0.94
N ALA A 65 9.41 6.60 2.03
CA ALA A 65 10.63 5.77 2.00
C ALA A 65 10.47 4.47 1.17
N LYS A 66 9.25 3.98 0.97
CA LYS A 66 8.96 2.70 0.31
C LYS A 66 7.91 2.81 -0.79
N VAL A 67 7.48 4.02 -1.14
CA VAL A 67 6.50 4.20 -2.22
C VAL A 67 7.12 3.73 -3.52
N HIS A 68 6.43 2.83 -4.20
CA HIS A 68 6.77 2.32 -5.50
C HIS A 68 5.83 2.95 -6.54
N PRO A 69 6.35 3.38 -7.71
CA PRO A 69 5.48 3.87 -8.79
C PRO A 69 4.46 2.80 -9.19
N ARG A 70 3.26 3.23 -9.58
CA ARG A 70 2.22 2.32 -10.03
C ARG A 70 2.77 1.32 -11.07
N PRO A 71 2.57 0.00 -10.91
CA PRO A 71 2.86 -0.95 -11.98
C PRO A 71 1.99 -0.58 -13.18
N ASN A 72 2.61 -0.43 -14.35
CA ASN A 72 1.83 -0.26 -15.57
C ASN A 72 0.92 -1.49 -15.74
N LYS A 73 -0.35 -1.24 -16.03
CA LYS A 73 -1.28 -2.33 -16.34
C LYS A 73 -0.77 -3.00 -17.63
N PRO A 74 -0.68 -4.34 -17.71
CA PRO A 74 -0.47 -4.98 -19.00
C PRO A 74 -1.63 -4.57 -19.92
N GLY A 75 -1.32 -3.77 -20.95
CA GLY A 75 -2.28 -3.07 -21.82
C GLY A 75 -2.17 -1.53 -21.86
N ASP A 76 -1.26 -0.91 -21.10
CA ASP A 76 -0.95 0.54 -21.17
C ASP A 76 0.33 0.85 -21.97
N GLN A 77 0.92 -0.17 -22.61
CA GLN A 77 2.21 -0.07 -23.31
C GLN A 77 2.14 -0.55 -24.77
N ASP A 78 0.94 -0.54 -25.36
CA ASP A 78 0.73 -0.78 -26.79
C ASP A 78 0.51 0.56 -27.49
N GLY A 79 1.59 1.06 -28.11
CA GLY A 79 1.51 1.98 -29.24
C GLY A 79 1.31 1.20 -30.54
#